data_AF-A0A2V6U2E4-F1
#
_entry.id   AF-A0A2V6U2E4-F1
#
_cell.length_a   1.000
_cell.length_b   1.000
_cell.length_c   1.000
_cell.angle_alpha   90.00
_cell.angle_beta   90.00
_cell.angle_gamma   90.00
#
_symmetry.space_group_name_H-M   'P 1'
#
loop_
_entity.id
_entity.type
_entity.pdbx_description
1 polymer ?
#
loop_
_entity_poly.entity_id
_entity_poly.type
_entity_poly.pdbx_seq_one_letter_code
_entity_poly.pdbx_strand_id
1 'polypeptide(L)'
;MVEVGVYSVARRLVEGLNLLPSTFAMTLFPRLVAAWRESPERLPGRLRIGLRFVGTLAAAVLVGGVLWGDEVTVALFGAPYAAAGPVLRVLAGDLAITTVDAVLILALIAVGRERAYAVALAFAAAVNVTANLALTPRFGAYGSAWAAVAGDATLLAGCLLALRRLMTGFVPVREWAVLAAGGAIAFTALLALKQVSVAAAASLTVAALLAGFEAMSPLGFRDVLVLRAGAAGAFDRV
;
A
#
# COMPACT_ATOMS: atom_id res chain seq x y z
N MET A 1 -7.45 27.70 -3.94
CA MET A 1 -8.42 26.94 -3.11
C MET A 1 -8.89 25.66 -3.80
N VAL A 2 -9.21 25.70 -5.11
CA VAL A 2 -9.67 24.51 -5.86
C VAL A 2 -8.62 23.37 -5.88
N GLU A 3 -7.34 23.67 -6.14
CA GLU A 3 -6.30 22.62 -6.17
C GLU A 3 -6.02 21.96 -4.82
N VAL A 4 -6.11 22.72 -3.72
CA VAL A 4 -5.92 22.19 -2.36
C VAL A 4 -7.07 21.23 -2.02
N GLY A 5 -8.29 21.53 -2.44
CA GLY A 5 -9.44 20.64 -2.30
C GLY A 5 -9.31 19.35 -3.11
N VAL A 6 -8.84 19.45 -4.36
CA VAL A 6 -8.58 18.30 -5.25
C VAL A 6 -7.53 17.36 -4.66
N TYR A 7 -6.41 17.90 -4.19
CA TYR A 7 -5.37 17.11 -3.53
C TYR A 7 -5.89 16.46 -2.24
N SER A 8 -6.60 17.22 -1.40
CA SER A 8 -7.13 16.72 -0.13
C SER A 8 -8.09 15.53 -0.32
N VAL A 9 -8.95 15.57 -1.35
CA VAL A 9 -9.86 14.46 -1.67
C VAL A 9 -9.08 13.21 -2.06
N ALA A 10 -8.13 13.31 -2.99
CA ALA A 10 -7.30 12.18 -3.40
C ALA A 10 -6.49 11.62 -2.22
N ARG A 11 -5.91 12.50 -1.39
CA ARG A 11 -5.09 12.10 -0.25
C ARG A 11 -5.90 11.40 0.84
N ARG A 12 -7.12 11.87 1.15
CA ARG A 12 -8.02 11.23 2.13
C ARG A 12 -8.34 9.77 1.78
N LEU A 13 -8.58 9.48 0.50
CA LEU A 13 -8.82 8.11 0.04
C LEU A 13 -7.61 7.21 0.32
N VAL A 14 -6.42 7.71 0.00
CA VAL A 14 -5.17 7.00 0.24
C VAL A 14 -4.89 6.80 1.73
N GLU A 15 -5.13 7.82 2.56
CA GLU A 15 -4.99 7.72 4.01
C GLU A 15 -5.93 6.67 4.62
N GLY A 16 -7.18 6.61 4.15
CA GLY A 16 -8.13 5.59 4.57
C GLY A 16 -7.65 4.17 4.25
N LEU A 17 -7.10 3.96 3.05
CA LEU A 17 -6.55 2.66 2.65
C LEU A 17 -5.26 2.29 3.38
N ASN A 18 -4.47 3.29 3.81
CA ASN A 18 -3.22 3.09 4.54
C ASN A 18 -3.41 2.46 5.94
N LEU A 19 -4.65 2.41 6.46
CA LEU A 19 -4.97 1.69 7.70
C LEU A 19 -4.67 0.19 7.61
N LEU A 20 -4.87 -0.43 6.44
CA LEU A 20 -4.63 -1.86 6.23
C LEU A 20 -3.15 -2.24 6.38
N PRO A 21 -2.21 -1.62 5.62
CA PRO A 21 -0.80 -1.94 5.76
C PRO A 21 -0.23 -1.54 7.12
N SER A 22 -0.67 -0.41 7.70
CA SER A 22 -0.18 0.01 9.03
C SER A 22 -0.57 -0.99 10.13
N THR A 23 -1.82 -1.47 10.11
CA THR A 23 -2.32 -2.45 11.07
C THR A 23 -1.61 -3.79 10.93
N PHE A 24 -1.40 -4.24 9.69
CA PHE A 24 -0.63 -5.44 9.42
C PHE A 24 0.82 -5.30 9.94
N ALA A 25 1.48 -4.19 9.63
CA ALA A 25 2.85 -3.95 10.05
C ALA A 25 2.97 -3.94 11.59
N MET A 26 2.04 -3.29 12.29
CA MET A 26 1.99 -3.30 13.76
C MET A 26 1.78 -4.71 14.35
N THR A 27 0.97 -5.54 13.68
CA THR A 27 0.79 -6.95 14.08
C THR A 27 2.06 -7.78 13.85
N LEU A 28 2.80 -7.47 12.79
CA LEU A 28 4.06 -8.12 12.45
C LEU A 28 5.20 -7.70 13.38
N PHE A 29 5.18 -6.47 13.91
CA PHE A 29 6.28 -5.89 14.67
C PHE A 29 6.73 -6.73 15.89
N PRO A 30 5.85 -7.17 16.81
CA PRO A 30 6.26 -8.04 17.92
C PRO A 30 6.94 -9.33 17.45
N ARG A 31 6.53 -9.88 16.31
CA ARG A 31 7.13 -11.09 15.72
C ARG A 31 8.53 -10.82 15.18
N LEU A 32 8.79 -9.64 14.64
CA LEU A 32 10.13 -9.22 14.20
C LEU A 32 11.05 -9.02 15.39
N VAL A 33 10.58 -8.39 16.47
CA VAL A 33 11.34 -8.20 17.71
C VAL A 33 11.69 -9.54 18.35
N ALA A 34 10.72 -10.46 18.48
CA ALA A 34 10.96 -11.80 19.01
C ALA A 34 11.96 -12.58 18.14
N ALA A 35 11.78 -12.56 16.81
CA ALA A 35 12.73 -13.19 15.88
C ALA A 35 14.15 -12.63 16.04
N TRP A 36 14.30 -11.31 16.19
CA TRP A 36 15.61 -10.71 16.41
C TRP A 36 16.25 -11.10 17.75
N ARG A 37 15.46 -11.21 18.83
CA ARG A 37 15.98 -11.54 20.17
C ARG A 37 16.31 -13.02 20.35
N GLU A 38 15.49 -13.90 19.79
CA GLU A 38 15.59 -15.35 20.03
C GLU A 38 16.41 -16.07 18.97
N SER A 39 16.30 -15.65 17.70
CA SER A 39 16.93 -16.32 16.57
C SER A 39 17.13 -15.35 15.40
N PRO A 40 18.11 -14.42 15.48
CA PRO A 40 18.41 -13.43 14.44
C PRO A 40 18.46 -13.99 13.01
N GLU A 41 18.84 -15.26 12.87
CA GLU A 41 19.00 -16.01 11.62
C GLU A 41 17.64 -16.27 10.94
N ARG A 42 16.54 -16.29 11.71
CA ARG A 42 15.18 -16.47 11.23
C ARG A 42 14.53 -15.16 10.78
N LEU A 43 15.08 -14.01 11.18
CA LEU A 43 14.52 -12.69 10.86
C LEU A 43 14.35 -12.45 9.35
N PRO A 44 15.33 -12.76 8.47
CA PRO A 44 15.17 -12.56 7.04
C PRO A 44 13.98 -13.36 6.46
N GLY A 45 13.75 -14.58 6.96
CA GLY A 45 12.62 -15.41 6.55
C GLY A 45 11.27 -14.84 6.99
N ARG A 46 11.17 -14.35 8.24
CA ARG A 46 9.97 -13.69 8.76
C ARG A 46 9.66 -12.40 8.03
N LEU A 47 10.69 -11.59 7.77
CA LEU A 47 10.57 -10.35 7.02
C LEU A 47 10.14 -10.63 5.58
N ARG A 48 10.71 -11.66 4.93
CA ARG A 48 10.30 -12.08 3.58
C ARG A 48 8.82 -12.42 3.49
N ILE A 49 8.27 -13.12 4.49
CA ILE A 49 6.83 -13.45 4.54
C ILE A 49 6.00 -12.16 4.64
N GLY A 50 6.39 -11.23 5.52
CA GLY A 50 5.75 -9.92 5.62
C GLY A 50 5.77 -9.15 4.30
N LEU A 51 6.93 -9.08 3.65
CA LEU A 51 7.12 -8.39 2.36
C LEU A 51 6.37 -9.04 1.19
N ARG A 52 6.15 -10.35 1.22
CA ARG A 52 5.26 -11.02 0.25
C ARG A 52 3.82 -10.55 0.42
N PHE A 53 3.33 -10.53 1.66
CA PHE A 53 1.96 -10.10 1.96
C PHE A 53 1.72 -8.65 1.55
N VAL A 54 2.57 -7.71 2.02
CA VAL A 54 2.41 -6.30 1.66
C VAL A 54 2.69 -6.03 0.18
N GLY A 55 3.55 -6.83 -0.48
CA GLY A 55 3.75 -6.75 -1.93
C GLY A 55 2.48 -7.06 -2.72
N THR A 56 1.70 -8.05 -2.31
CA THR A 56 0.40 -8.34 -2.95
C THR A 56 -0.60 -7.22 -2.71
N LEU A 57 -0.65 -6.66 -1.49
CA LEU A 57 -1.52 -5.52 -1.18
C LEU A 57 -1.13 -4.28 -2.01
N ALA A 58 0.17 -3.99 -2.11
CA ALA A 58 0.70 -2.90 -2.93
C ALA A 58 0.33 -3.06 -4.41
N ALA A 59 0.43 -4.27 -4.97
CA ALA A 59 0.03 -4.56 -6.35
C ALA A 59 -1.47 -4.34 -6.57
N ALA A 60 -2.31 -4.79 -5.63
CA ALA A 60 -3.76 -4.61 -5.69
C ALA A 60 -4.16 -3.12 -5.65
N VAL A 61 -3.56 -2.35 -4.73
CA VAL A 61 -3.76 -0.90 -4.62
C VAL A 61 -3.33 -0.20 -5.91
N LEU A 62 -2.16 -0.54 -6.45
CA LEU A 62 -1.62 0.08 -7.65
C LEU A 62 -2.54 -0.17 -8.86
N VAL A 63 -2.91 -1.43 -9.12
CA VAL A 63 -3.80 -1.79 -10.23
C VAL A 63 -5.16 -1.11 -10.06
N GLY A 64 -5.76 -1.20 -8.87
CA GLY A 64 -7.07 -0.61 -8.59
C GLY A 64 -7.08 0.91 -8.72
N GLY A 65 -6.14 1.60 -8.06
CA GLY A 65 -6.07 3.05 -8.05
C GLY A 65 -5.73 3.64 -9.42
N VAL A 66 -4.81 3.02 -10.18
CA VAL A 66 -4.46 3.50 -11.53
C VAL A 66 -5.59 3.23 -12.52
N LEU A 67 -6.35 2.15 -12.37
CA LEU A 67 -7.43 1.81 -13.31
C LEU A 67 -8.73 2.57 -13.03
N TRP A 68 -9.05 2.81 -11.76
CA TRP A 68 -10.36 3.32 -11.32
C TRP A 68 -10.33 4.70 -10.67
N GLY A 69 -9.17 5.37 -10.61
CA GLY A 69 -9.03 6.63 -9.88
C GLY A 69 -10.02 7.72 -10.31
N ASP A 70 -10.29 7.82 -11.61
CA ASP A 70 -11.20 8.83 -12.17
C ASP A 70 -12.66 8.49 -11.79
N GLU A 71 -13.08 7.23 -11.92
CA GLU A 71 -14.43 6.80 -11.56
C GLU A 71 -14.67 6.86 -10.06
N VAL A 72 -13.70 6.45 -9.23
CA VAL A 72 -13.83 6.44 -7.77
C VAL A 72 -13.99 7.87 -7.24
N THR A 73 -13.22 8.82 -7.77
CA THR A 73 -13.31 10.21 -7.33
C THR A 73 -14.64 10.84 -7.72
N VAL A 74 -15.10 10.64 -8.95
CA VAL A 74 -16.42 11.16 -9.39
C VAL A 74 -17.57 10.46 -8.67
N ALA A 75 -17.50 9.15 -8.44
CA ALA A 75 -18.57 8.41 -7.77
C ALA A 75 -18.74 8.81 -6.28
N LEU A 76 -17.63 9.08 -5.58
CA LEU A 76 -17.66 9.41 -4.16
C LEU A 76 -17.84 10.91 -3.87
N PHE A 77 -17.31 11.78 -4.73
CA PHE A 77 -17.27 13.23 -4.48
C PHE A 77 -18.00 14.07 -5.54
N GLY A 78 -18.42 13.46 -6.65
CA GLY A 78 -19.14 14.13 -7.74
C GLY A 78 -18.24 14.72 -8.82
N ALA A 79 -18.86 15.14 -9.92
CA ALA A 79 -18.19 15.69 -11.10
C ALA A 79 -17.22 16.87 -10.83
N PRO A 80 -17.47 17.78 -9.86
CA PRO A 80 -16.52 18.86 -9.56
C PRO A 80 -15.13 18.39 -9.11
N TYR A 81 -15.00 17.14 -8.62
CA TYR A 81 -13.75 16.56 -8.17
C TYR A 81 -13.11 15.62 -9.19
N ALA A 82 -13.55 15.62 -10.46
CA ALA A 82 -12.95 14.80 -11.52
C ALA A 82 -11.44 15.03 -11.68
N ALA A 83 -10.94 16.26 -11.41
CA ALA A 83 -9.52 16.57 -11.42
C ALA A 83 -8.70 15.84 -10.34
N ALA A 84 -9.36 15.26 -9.33
CA ALA A 84 -8.71 14.44 -8.29
C ALA A 84 -8.37 13.04 -8.80
N GLY A 85 -9.03 12.56 -9.86
CA GLY A 85 -8.79 11.24 -10.43
C GLY A 85 -7.32 11.02 -10.82
N PRO A 86 -6.73 11.87 -11.68
CA PRO A 86 -5.32 11.76 -12.04
C PRO A 86 -4.36 11.87 -10.86
N VAL A 87 -4.69 12.70 -9.86
CA VAL A 87 -3.90 12.84 -8.62
C VAL A 87 -3.97 11.54 -7.81
N LEU A 88 -5.15 10.95 -7.66
CA LEU A 88 -5.35 9.68 -6.98
C LEU A 88 -4.58 8.54 -7.65
N ARG A 89 -4.47 8.52 -8.99
CA ARG A 89 -3.68 7.51 -9.72
C ARG A 89 -2.20 7.56 -9.33
N VAL A 90 -1.64 8.76 -9.16
CA VAL A 90 -0.25 8.94 -8.68
C VAL A 90 -0.14 8.53 -7.22
N LEU A 91 -1.07 8.99 -6.37
CA LEU A 91 -1.05 8.66 -4.94
C LEU A 91 -1.35 7.18 -4.66
N ALA A 92 -1.95 6.44 -5.58
CA ALA A 92 -2.05 4.98 -5.48
C ALA A 92 -0.67 4.32 -5.63
N GLY A 93 0.20 4.86 -6.49
CA GLY A 93 1.60 4.45 -6.58
C GLY A 93 2.38 4.79 -5.31
N ASP A 94 2.16 5.99 -4.76
CA ASP A 94 2.68 6.39 -3.45
C ASP A 94 2.26 5.42 -2.34
N LEU A 95 0.97 5.08 -2.27
CA LEU A 95 0.44 4.12 -1.29
C LEU A 95 1.05 2.72 -1.44
N ALA A 96 1.31 2.27 -2.67
CA ALA A 96 1.98 0.99 -2.91
C ALA A 96 3.41 0.99 -2.35
N ILE A 97 4.13 2.12 -2.43
CA ILE A 97 5.46 2.29 -1.83
C ILE A 97 5.37 2.30 -0.31
N THR A 98 4.50 3.14 0.26
CA THR A 98 4.38 3.28 1.72
C THR A 98 3.91 2.01 2.41
N THR A 99 3.11 1.19 1.71
CA THR A 99 2.71 -0.15 2.14
C THR A 99 3.92 -1.06 2.40
N VAL A 100 4.96 -0.97 1.55
CA VAL A 100 6.21 -1.72 1.75
C VAL A 100 7.06 -1.08 2.84
N ASP A 101 7.15 0.26 2.86
CA ASP A 101 7.89 1.00 3.89
C ASP A 101 7.43 0.65 5.31
N ALA A 102 6.12 0.54 5.53
CA ALA A 102 5.55 0.22 6.84
C ALA A 102 6.22 -1.02 7.47
N VAL A 103 6.49 -2.05 6.68
CA VAL A 103 7.16 -3.27 7.13
C VAL A 103 8.66 -3.07 7.31
N LEU A 104 9.34 -2.36 6.40
CA LEU A 104 10.78 -2.13 6.48
C LEU A 104 11.17 -1.21 7.65
N ILE A 105 10.37 -0.17 7.91
CA ILE A 105 10.56 0.75 9.03
C ILE A 105 10.50 -0.02 10.35
N LEU A 106 9.45 -0.83 10.54
CA LEU A 106 9.30 -1.64 11.75
C LEU A 106 10.37 -2.72 11.87
N ALA A 107 10.87 -3.26 10.75
CA ALA A 107 12.01 -4.17 10.77
C ALA A 107 13.29 -3.47 11.26
N LEU A 108 13.57 -2.24 10.83
CA LEU A 108 14.71 -1.44 11.33
C LEU A 108 14.57 -1.14 12.81
N ILE A 109 13.38 -0.75 13.26
CA ILE A 109 13.12 -0.48 14.69
C ILE A 109 13.29 -1.76 15.50
N ALA A 110 12.80 -2.90 15.00
CA ALA A 110 12.89 -4.19 15.70
C ALA A 110 14.35 -4.63 15.96
N VAL A 111 15.27 -4.27 15.07
CA VAL A 111 16.71 -4.57 15.21
C VAL A 111 17.52 -3.46 15.87
N GLY A 112 16.87 -2.43 16.45
CA GLY A 112 17.54 -1.32 17.14
C GLY A 112 18.28 -0.36 16.21
N ARG A 113 17.77 -0.16 14.99
CA ARG A 113 18.36 0.70 13.95
C ARG A 113 17.50 1.92 13.67
N GLU A 114 16.83 2.45 14.69
CA GLU A 114 16.01 3.67 14.59
C GLU A 114 16.81 4.88 14.09
N ARG A 115 18.11 4.98 14.40
CA ARG A 115 18.98 6.04 13.86
C ARG A 115 19.12 5.96 12.33
N ALA A 116 19.22 4.76 11.77
CA ALA A 116 19.32 4.59 10.33
C ALA A 116 17.99 4.98 9.65
N TYR A 117 16.87 4.60 10.26
CA TYR A 117 15.54 5.06 9.84
C TYR A 117 15.41 6.59 9.92
N ALA A 118 15.81 7.21 11.02
CA ALA A 118 15.72 8.67 11.19
C ALA A 118 16.54 9.44 10.14
N VAL A 119 17.74 8.96 9.80
CA VAL A 119 18.55 9.55 8.72
C VAL A 119 17.88 9.38 7.35
N ALA A 120 17.35 8.19 7.05
CA ALA A 120 16.62 7.95 5.81
C ALA A 120 15.36 8.84 5.71
N LEU A 121 14.62 8.98 6.81
CA LEU A 121 13.44 9.84 6.91
C LEU A 121 13.78 11.31 6.72
N ALA A 122 14.87 11.80 7.32
CA ALA A 122 15.32 13.18 7.15
C ALA A 122 15.68 13.47 5.68
N PHE A 123 16.37 12.54 5.02
CA PHE A 123 16.71 12.69 3.60
C PHE A 123 15.46 12.61 2.70
N ALA A 124 14.55 11.68 2.97
CA ALA A 124 13.27 11.57 2.29
C ALA A 124 12.42 12.85 2.44
N ALA A 125 12.37 13.43 3.64
CA ALA A 125 11.69 14.70 3.90
C ALA A 125 12.33 15.85 3.11
N ALA A 126 13.66 15.93 3.06
CA ALA A 126 14.36 16.93 2.26
C ALA A 126 14.05 16.80 0.76
N VAL A 127 14.04 15.57 0.23
CA VAL A 127 13.65 15.29 -1.16
C VAL A 127 12.19 15.68 -1.41
N ASN A 128 11.28 15.31 -0.50
CA ASN A 128 9.86 15.65 -0.60
C ASN A 128 9.61 17.17 -0.62
N VAL A 129 10.25 17.91 0.29
CA VAL A 129 10.14 19.38 0.34
C VAL A 129 10.73 20.01 -0.92
N THR A 130 11.91 19.57 -1.34
CA THR A 130 12.56 20.09 -2.56
C THR A 130 11.71 19.82 -3.79
N ALA A 131 11.16 18.61 -3.91
CA ALA A 131 10.29 18.22 -5.01
C ALA A 131 8.97 19.01 -4.99
N ASN A 132 8.37 19.26 -3.81
CA ASN A 132 7.19 20.12 -3.71
C ASN A 132 7.51 21.56 -4.15
N LEU A 133 8.62 22.14 -3.70
CA LEU A 133 9.03 23.49 -4.10
C LEU A 133 9.29 23.61 -5.61
N ALA A 134 9.78 22.54 -6.26
CA ALA A 134 10.04 22.52 -7.69
C ALA A 134 8.81 22.21 -8.55
N LEU A 135 7.98 21.24 -8.13
CA LEU A 135 6.90 20.67 -8.95
C LEU A 135 5.56 21.36 -8.71
N THR A 136 5.22 21.69 -7.46
CA THR A 136 3.91 22.24 -7.10
C THR A 136 3.61 23.58 -7.79
N PRO A 137 4.56 24.53 -7.93
CA PRO A 137 4.27 25.80 -8.62
C PRO A 137 3.87 25.62 -10.10
N ARG A 138 4.34 24.56 -10.75
CA ARG A 138 4.08 24.29 -12.17
C ARG A 138 2.95 23.29 -12.41
N PHE A 139 2.76 22.33 -11.51
CA PHE A 139 1.85 21.19 -11.69
C PHE A 139 0.78 21.08 -10.60
N GLY A 140 0.71 22.04 -9.67
CA GLY A 140 -0.31 22.09 -8.62
C GLY A 140 -0.36 20.79 -7.79
N ALA A 141 -1.59 20.32 -7.56
CA ALA A 141 -1.87 19.07 -6.84
C ALA A 141 -1.16 17.83 -7.42
N TYR A 142 -0.99 17.78 -8.75
CA TYR A 142 -0.31 16.67 -9.42
C TYR A 142 1.21 16.69 -9.11
N GLY A 143 1.81 17.88 -9.06
CA GLY A 143 3.20 18.07 -8.63
C GLY A 143 3.43 17.62 -7.19
N SER A 144 2.52 17.97 -6.28
CA SER A 144 2.60 17.52 -4.88
C SER A 144 2.44 16.01 -4.72
N ALA A 145 1.62 15.35 -5.56
CA ALA A 145 1.52 13.89 -5.55
C ALA A 145 2.84 13.22 -5.97
N TRP A 146 3.50 13.72 -7.01
CA TRP A 146 4.82 13.20 -7.42
C TRP A 146 5.93 13.51 -6.41
N ALA A 147 5.85 14.64 -5.70
CA ALA A 147 6.75 14.95 -4.61
C ALA A 147 6.61 13.96 -3.43
N ALA A 148 5.39 13.51 -3.12
CA ALA A 148 5.15 12.43 -2.17
C ALA A 148 5.86 11.14 -2.61
N VAL A 149 5.60 10.70 -3.84
CA VAL A 149 6.22 9.50 -4.42
C VAL A 149 7.75 9.57 -4.35
N ALA A 150 8.35 10.72 -4.66
CA ALA A 150 9.80 10.90 -4.59
C ALA A 150 10.33 10.78 -3.15
N GLY A 151 9.63 11.34 -2.17
CA GLY A 151 9.97 11.23 -0.75
C GLY A 151 9.90 9.79 -0.27
N ASP A 152 8.78 9.13 -0.50
CA ASP A 152 8.55 7.76 0.00
C ASP A 152 9.42 6.74 -0.75
N ALA A 153 9.67 6.91 -2.06
CA ALA A 153 10.66 6.11 -2.78
C ALA A 153 12.08 6.27 -2.21
N THR A 154 12.43 7.48 -1.77
CA THR A 154 13.71 7.76 -1.12
C THR A 154 13.80 7.08 0.25
N LEU A 155 12.71 7.12 1.02
CA LEU A 155 12.62 6.42 2.31
C LEU A 155 12.76 4.91 2.12
N LEU A 156 12.03 4.33 1.17
CA LEU A 156 12.12 2.92 0.78
C LEU A 156 13.55 2.52 0.45
N ALA A 157 14.22 3.28 -0.42
CA ALA A 157 15.61 3.02 -0.78
C ALA A 157 16.52 3.08 0.46
N GLY A 158 16.37 4.10 1.32
CA GLY A 158 17.14 4.24 2.55
C GLY A 158 16.94 3.06 3.51
N CYS A 159 15.68 2.65 3.74
CA CYS A 159 15.33 1.52 4.59
C CYS A 159 15.88 0.20 4.04
N LEU A 160 15.72 -0.05 2.74
CA LEU A 160 16.26 -1.24 2.07
C LEU A 160 17.78 -1.31 2.16
N LEU A 161 18.48 -0.20 1.91
CA LEU A 161 19.93 -0.12 2.01
C LEU A 161 20.41 -0.37 3.44
N ALA A 162 19.74 0.21 4.44
CA ALA A 162 20.09 0.01 5.84
C ALA A 162 19.91 -1.45 6.28
N LEU A 163 18.82 -2.11 5.88
CA LEU A 163 18.57 -3.52 6.17
C LEU A 163 19.51 -4.46 5.40
N ARG A 164 19.82 -4.15 4.13
CA ARG A 164 20.77 -4.95 3.32
C ARG A 164 22.18 -4.99 3.88
N ARG A 165 22.58 -3.98 4.65
CA ARG A 165 23.87 -3.98 5.37
C ARG A 165 23.89 -4.92 6.58
N LEU A 166 22.72 -5.36 7.06
CA LEU A 166 22.57 -6.22 8.24
C LEU A 166 22.23 -7.66 7.87
N MET A 167 21.42 -7.83 6.81
CA MET A 167 20.96 -9.13 6.37
C MET A 167 20.71 -9.15 4.87
N THR A 168 20.92 -10.30 4.24
CA THR A 168 20.65 -10.53 2.82
C THR A 168 19.51 -11.52 2.62
N GLY A 169 18.96 -11.59 1.41
CA GLY A 169 17.91 -12.55 1.08
C GLY A 169 16.56 -12.33 1.77
N PHE A 170 16.32 -11.22 2.47
CA PHE A 170 14.99 -10.95 3.03
C PHE A 170 13.99 -10.46 1.97
N VAL A 171 14.48 -9.88 0.87
CA VAL A 171 13.63 -9.35 -0.21
C VAL A 171 13.12 -10.50 -1.12
N PRO A 172 11.80 -10.66 -1.29
CA PRO A 172 11.21 -11.70 -2.13
C PRO A 172 11.21 -11.30 -3.63
N VAL A 173 12.40 -11.17 -4.24
CA VAL A 173 12.56 -10.64 -5.61
C VAL A 173 11.77 -11.45 -6.65
N ARG A 174 11.82 -12.79 -6.58
CA ARG A 174 11.11 -13.68 -7.52
C ARG A 174 9.60 -13.48 -7.41
N GLU A 175 9.08 -13.44 -6.19
CA GLU A 175 7.64 -13.28 -5.95
C GLU A 175 7.16 -11.90 -6.37
N TRP A 176 7.92 -10.85 -6.11
CA TRP A 176 7.59 -9.50 -6.59
C TRP A 176 7.67 -9.40 -8.11
N ALA A 177 8.60 -10.08 -8.77
CA ALA A 177 8.64 -10.14 -10.24
C ALA A 177 7.40 -10.85 -10.81
N VAL A 178 6.97 -11.95 -10.18
CA VAL A 178 5.74 -12.67 -10.55
C VAL A 178 4.50 -11.80 -10.30
N LEU A 179 4.44 -11.10 -9.16
CA LEU A 179 3.35 -10.15 -8.85
C LEU A 179 3.29 -8.99 -9.85
N ALA A 180 4.44 -8.44 -10.25
CA ALA A 180 4.51 -7.38 -11.25
C ALA A 180 4.02 -7.86 -12.62
N ALA A 181 4.46 -9.04 -13.06
CA ALA A 181 4.01 -9.64 -14.32
C ALA A 181 2.50 -9.96 -14.29
N GLY A 182 2.03 -10.62 -13.24
CA GLY A 182 0.60 -10.93 -13.06
C GLY A 182 -0.25 -9.67 -12.96
N GLY A 183 0.23 -8.65 -12.23
CA GLY A 183 -0.41 -7.35 -12.12
C GLY A 183 -0.49 -6.62 -13.45
N ALA A 184 0.56 -6.65 -14.29
CA ALA A 184 0.55 -6.07 -15.62
C ALA A 184 -0.44 -6.78 -16.57
N ILE A 185 -0.50 -8.11 -16.52
CA ILE A 185 -1.47 -8.91 -17.28
C ILE A 185 -2.90 -8.56 -16.82
N ALA A 186 -3.16 -8.58 -15.51
CA ALA A 186 -4.46 -8.24 -14.95
C ALA A 186 -4.87 -6.80 -15.31
N PHE A 187 -3.95 -5.84 -15.19
CA PHE A 187 -4.18 -4.46 -15.57
C PHE A 187 -4.57 -4.34 -17.04
N THR A 188 -3.83 -4.99 -17.94
CA THR A 188 -4.10 -4.94 -19.39
C THR A 188 -5.45 -5.59 -19.72
N ALA A 189 -5.74 -6.75 -19.13
CA ALA A 189 -7.01 -7.45 -19.33
C ALA A 189 -8.20 -6.63 -18.82
N LEU A 190 -8.08 -6.05 -17.62
CA LEU A 190 -9.11 -5.20 -17.04
C LEU A 190 -9.29 -3.90 -17.82
N LEU A 191 -8.20 -3.30 -18.32
CA LEU A 191 -8.26 -2.12 -19.17
C LEU A 191 -9.00 -2.43 -20.48
N ALA A 192 -8.70 -3.56 -21.12
CA ALA A 192 -9.40 -4.00 -22.33
C ALA A 192 -10.89 -4.28 -22.05
N LEU A 193 -11.21 -4.96 -20.94
CA LEU A 193 -12.60 -5.21 -20.54
C LEU A 193 -13.35 -3.91 -20.23
N LYS A 194 -12.68 -2.94 -19.60
CA LYS A 194 -13.25 -1.62 -19.28
C LYS A 194 -13.69 -0.86 -20.53
N GLN A 195 -12.98 -1.02 -21.66
CA GLN A 195 -13.39 -0.42 -22.95
C GLN A 195 -14.70 -1.02 -23.50
N VAL A 196 -15.02 -2.26 -23.12
CA VAL A 196 -16.25 -2.95 -23.55
C VAL A 196 -17.38 -2.74 -22.54
N SER A 197 -17.10 -2.91 -21.24
CA SER A 197 -18.07 -2.73 -20.16
C SER A 197 -17.36 -2.35 -18.86
N VAL A 198 -17.60 -1.11 -18.44
CA VAL A 198 -17.13 -0.57 -17.15
C VAL A 198 -17.64 -1.42 -15.99
N ALA A 199 -18.92 -1.82 -16.02
CA ALA A 199 -19.53 -2.63 -14.97
C ALA A 199 -18.91 -4.03 -14.85
N ALA A 200 -18.60 -4.67 -15.99
CA ALA A 200 -17.95 -5.99 -15.99
C ALA A 200 -16.52 -5.89 -15.44
N ALA A 201 -15.74 -4.89 -15.86
CA ALA A 201 -14.38 -4.68 -15.35
C ALA A 201 -14.37 -4.33 -13.85
N ALA A 202 -15.33 -3.53 -13.37
CA ALA A 202 -15.46 -3.21 -11.96
C ALA A 202 -15.81 -4.45 -11.14
N SER A 203 -16.78 -5.25 -11.61
CA SER A 203 -17.18 -6.50 -10.94
C SER A 203 -16.02 -7.49 -10.85
N LEU A 204 -15.26 -7.64 -11.92
CA LEU A 204 -14.07 -8.51 -11.95
C LEU A 204 -12.97 -8.00 -11.01
N THR A 205 -12.75 -6.68 -10.94
CA THR A 205 -11.79 -6.08 -10.01
C THR A 205 -12.18 -6.38 -8.56
N VAL A 206 -13.45 -6.16 -8.20
CA VAL A 206 -13.95 -6.45 -6.85
C VAL A 206 -13.83 -7.94 -6.53
N ALA A 207 -14.24 -8.82 -7.45
CA ALA A 207 -14.10 -10.26 -7.27
C ALA A 207 -12.64 -10.69 -7.06
N ALA A 208 -11.70 -10.13 -7.83
CA ALA A 208 -10.27 -10.41 -7.70
C ALA A 208 -9.71 -9.92 -6.36
N LEU A 209 -10.12 -8.73 -5.88
CA LEU A 209 -9.72 -8.20 -4.58
C LEU A 209 -10.26 -9.07 -3.44
N LEU A 210 -11.52 -9.51 -3.51
CA LEU A 210 -12.12 -10.39 -2.51
C LEU A 210 -11.46 -11.77 -2.49
N ALA A 211 -11.25 -12.39 -3.64
CA ALA A 211 -10.56 -13.68 -3.74
C ALA A 211 -9.11 -13.59 -3.26
N GLY A 212 -8.40 -12.50 -3.60
CA GLY A 212 -7.05 -12.24 -3.10
C GLY A 212 -7.02 -12.05 -1.58
N PHE A 213 -7.98 -11.30 -1.04
CA PHE A 213 -8.13 -11.13 0.40
C PHE A 213 -8.40 -12.46 1.11
N GLU A 214 -9.34 -13.27 0.62
CA GLU A 214 -9.64 -14.60 1.19
C GLU A 214 -8.42 -15.52 1.15
N ALA A 215 -7.69 -15.57 0.02
CA ALA A 215 -6.49 -16.39 -0.12
C ALA A 215 -5.35 -15.94 0.81
N MET A 216 -5.31 -14.67 1.20
CA MET A 216 -4.29 -14.09 2.07
C MET A 216 -4.69 -14.05 3.56
N SER A 217 -5.99 -14.11 3.85
CA SER A 217 -6.52 -14.06 5.21
C SER A 217 -6.30 -15.40 5.94
N PRO A 218 -5.73 -15.42 7.16
CA PRO A 218 -5.63 -16.63 7.97
C PRO A 218 -6.98 -17.10 8.55
N LEU A 219 -8.02 -16.26 8.47
CA LEU A 219 -9.42 -16.57 8.80
C LEU A 219 -10.23 -16.21 7.55
N GLY A 220 -10.84 -17.21 6.90
CA GLY A 220 -11.61 -16.95 5.68
C GLY A 220 -12.82 -16.05 5.97
N PHE A 221 -13.33 -15.35 4.96
CA PHE A 221 -14.54 -14.53 5.11
C PHE A 221 -15.74 -15.33 5.68
N ARG A 222 -15.78 -16.64 5.36
CA ARG A 222 -16.71 -17.61 5.94
C ARG A 222 -16.57 -17.73 7.46
N ASP A 223 -15.36 -17.72 8.00
CA ASP A 223 -15.12 -17.83 9.45
C ASP A 223 -15.59 -16.56 10.18
N VAL A 224 -15.42 -15.39 9.57
CA VAL A 224 -15.93 -14.11 10.12
C VAL A 224 -17.46 -14.08 10.13
N LEU A 225 -18.12 -14.56 9.07
CA LEU A 225 -19.58 -14.66 9.02
C LEU A 225 -20.13 -15.70 10.00
N VAL A 226 -19.44 -16.84 10.16
CA VAL A 226 -19.79 -17.86 11.16
C VAL A 226 -19.61 -17.33 12.59
N LEU A 227 -18.56 -16.55 12.86
CA LEU A 227 -18.36 -15.90 14.16
C LEU A 227 -19.44 -14.84 14.44
N ARG A 228 -19.87 -14.08 13.43
CA ARG A 228 -20.99 -13.13 13.56
C ARG A 228 -22.34 -13.83 13.77
N ALA A 229 -22.61 -14.92 13.06
CA ALA A 229 -23.83 -15.71 13.23
C ALA A 229 -23.86 -16.43 14.60
N GLY A 230 -22.71 -16.94 15.07
CA GLY A 230 -22.57 -17.53 16.40
C GLY A 230 -22.72 -16.50 17.54
N ALA A 231 -22.23 -15.27 17.34
CA ALA A 231 -22.43 -14.18 18.29
C ALA A 231 -23.90 -13.71 18.33
N ALA A 232 -24.59 -13.66 17.19
CA ALA A 232 -26.02 -13.31 17.15
C ALA A 232 -26.90 -14.37 17.84
N GLY A 233 -26.62 -15.66 17.65
CA GLY A 233 -27.36 -16.74 18.31
C GLY A 233 -27.11 -16.89 19.82
N ALA A 234 -26.08 -16.22 20.36
CA ALA A 234 -25.79 -16.19 21.80
C ALA A 234 -26.59 -15.10 22.54
N PHE A 235 -27.05 -14.06 21.84
CA PHE A 235 -27.89 -12.99 22.41
C PHE A 235 -29.39 -13.32 22.41
N ASP A 236 -29.85 -14.27 21.59
CA ASP A 236 -31.24 -14.75 21.59
C ASP A 236 -31.53 -15.84 22.66
N ARG A 237 -30.54 -16.21 23.48
CA ARG A 237 -30.67 -17.20 24.56
C ARG A 237 -30.58 -16.61 25.97
N VAL A 238 -30.73 -15.29 26.11
CA VAL A 238 -30.84 -14.58 27.40
C VAL A 238 -32.20 -13.90 27.43
#